data_AF-A0AA37L4G3-F1
#
_entry.id   AF-A0AA37L4G3-F1
#
_cell.length_a   1.000
_cell.length_b   1.000
_cell.length_c   1.000
_cell.angle_alpha   90.00
_cell.angle_beta   90.00
_cell.angle_gamma   90.00
#
_symmetry.space_group_name_H-M   'P 1'
#
loop_
_entity.id
_entity.type
_entity.pdbx_description
1 polymer ?
#
loop_
_entity_poly.entity_id
_entity_poly.type
_entity_poly.pdbx_seq_one_letter_code
_entity_poly.pdbx_strand_id
1 'polypeptide(L)'
;MPQFPDYVTTTDELLRVQMYNDRLSHYGEIFVYQVSLRNLAVKIRNGLNQDHLLRTIVEKLARQLEQWHSSLPGYLSWDRDLASTVYSAPELHPTSQSFYVQNMYAAEAMDGLHPGPITNFIGSDIANPSANISYPNSDDVLLAIMRSRYYHLEYLLYRPFAYKVLHEHPDNLSEADLSATTRFLHACVLWPIMVPPTSQHKRMIPCLYFWSQHILGALIMLHLSLVNPTLSNIRQSHCRQGYEQEADLTVEWGIAWIRDLKDVDRTAQWCWTILKGLYRLDD
;
A
#
# COMPACT_ATOMS: atom_id res chain seq x y z
N MET A 1 29.85 -5.43 5.29
CA MET A 1 28.56 -6.15 5.23
C MET A 1 28.77 -7.55 5.77
N PRO A 2 27.85 -8.14 6.55
CA PRO A 2 27.94 -9.55 6.87
C PRO A 2 27.89 -10.35 5.55
N GLN A 3 28.95 -11.09 5.26
CA GLN A 3 28.95 -12.07 4.17
C GLN A 3 28.22 -13.29 4.71
N PHE A 4 27.04 -13.57 4.16
CA PHE A 4 26.39 -14.85 4.36
C PHE A 4 27.24 -15.94 3.69
N PRO A 5 27.41 -17.11 4.32
CA PRO A 5 28.19 -18.19 3.72
C PRO A 5 27.58 -18.60 2.38
N ASP A 6 28.45 -18.97 1.43
CA ASP A 6 28.07 -19.62 0.18
C ASP A 6 27.41 -20.99 0.49
N TYR A 7 26.12 -20.91 0.81
CA TYR A 7 25.04 -21.89 0.74
C TYR A 7 25.22 -23.24 1.47
N VAL A 8 24.18 -23.57 2.25
CA VAL A 8 23.87 -24.94 2.68
C VAL A 8 23.59 -25.78 1.42
N THR A 9 24.44 -26.77 1.15
CA THR A 9 24.17 -27.78 0.12
C THR A 9 23.18 -28.79 0.69
N THR A 10 21.98 -28.84 0.10
CA THR A 10 20.97 -29.86 0.41
C THR A 10 21.05 -30.99 -0.60
N THR A 11 20.93 -32.24 -0.15
CA THR A 11 20.73 -33.42 -1.01
C THR A 11 19.27 -33.58 -1.44
N ASP A 12 18.37 -32.79 -0.86
CA ASP A 12 16.94 -32.82 -1.16
C ASP A 12 16.65 -31.99 -2.41
N GLU A 13 16.25 -32.68 -3.49
CA GLU A 13 15.95 -32.08 -4.78
C GLU A 13 14.77 -31.11 -4.72
N LEU A 14 13.80 -31.36 -3.84
CA LEU A 14 12.63 -30.52 -3.60
C LEU A 14 13.04 -29.22 -2.91
N LEU A 15 13.89 -29.32 -1.89
CA LEU A 15 14.45 -28.16 -1.20
C LEU A 15 15.36 -27.34 -2.15
N ARG A 16 16.09 -28.00 -3.05
CA ARG A 16 16.94 -27.34 -4.06
C ARG A 16 16.12 -26.54 -5.07
N VAL A 17 15.01 -27.08 -5.56
CA VAL A 17 14.07 -26.38 -6.46
C VAL A 17 13.43 -25.20 -5.74
N GLN A 18 13.02 -25.37 -4.48
CA GLN A 18 12.47 -24.28 -3.67
C GLN A 18 13.51 -23.17 -3.42
N MET A 19 14.75 -23.51 -3.05
CA MET A 19 15.84 -22.54 -2.91
C MET A 19 16.19 -21.84 -4.23
N TYR A 20 16.01 -22.50 -5.38
CA TYR A 20 16.19 -21.89 -6.70
C TYR A 20 15.05 -20.92 -7.03
N ASN A 21 13.80 -21.28 -6.73
CA ASN A 21 12.65 -20.39 -6.89
C ASN A 21 12.72 -19.18 -5.93
N ASP A 22 13.16 -19.40 -4.69
CA ASP A 22 13.42 -18.33 -3.71
C ASP A 22 14.57 -17.41 -4.16
N ARG A 23 15.52 -17.91 -4.96
CA ARG A 23 16.57 -17.10 -5.60
C ARG A 23 16.06 -16.32 -6.81
N LEU A 24 15.02 -16.80 -7.49
CA LEU A 24 14.37 -16.10 -8.59
C LEU A 24 13.44 -14.99 -8.09
N SER A 25 12.88 -15.15 -6.87
CA SER A 25 12.12 -14.09 -6.22
C SER A 25 13.03 -13.11 -5.47
N HIS A 26 12.66 -11.83 -5.48
CA HIS A 26 13.37 -10.77 -4.75
C HIS A 26 12.97 -10.67 -3.27
N TYR A 27 12.34 -11.70 -2.68
CA TYR A 27 11.80 -11.67 -1.30
C TYR A 27 12.79 -11.24 -0.23
N GLY A 28 13.98 -11.83 -0.22
CA GLY A 28 14.98 -11.54 0.82
C GLY A 28 15.34 -10.05 0.84
N GLU A 29 15.47 -9.46 -0.33
CA GLU A 29 15.80 -8.05 -0.48
C GLU A 29 14.62 -7.13 -0.14
N ILE A 30 13.41 -7.42 -0.68
CA ILE A 30 12.19 -6.68 -0.33
C ILE A 30 11.98 -6.68 1.19
N PHE A 31 12.23 -7.82 1.84
CA PHE A 31 12.14 -7.94 3.29
C PHE A 31 13.13 -7.04 4.03
N VAL A 32 14.39 -6.97 3.60
CA VAL A 32 15.40 -6.06 4.18
C VAL A 32 14.96 -4.60 4.06
N TYR A 33 14.43 -4.20 2.90
CA TYR A 33 13.90 -2.86 2.69
C TYR A 33 12.68 -2.56 3.56
N GLN A 34 11.78 -3.53 3.74
CA GLN A 34 10.65 -3.42 4.67
C GLN A 34 11.07 -3.29 6.14
N VAL A 35 12.12 -4.01 6.58
CA VAL A 35 12.69 -3.87 7.93
C VAL A 35 13.27 -2.46 8.12
N SER A 36 13.95 -1.92 7.11
CA SER A 36 14.48 -0.57 7.13
C SER A 36 13.36 0.48 7.28
N LEU A 37 12.25 0.34 6.54
CA LEU A 37 11.05 1.18 6.73
C LEU A 37 10.48 1.07 8.14
N ARG A 38 10.40 -0.14 8.71
CA ARG A 38 9.92 -0.32 10.08
C ARG A 38 10.81 0.41 11.10
N ASN A 39 12.13 0.35 10.93
CA ASN A 39 13.07 1.09 11.78
C ASN A 39 12.88 2.61 11.65
N LEU A 40 12.62 3.10 10.43
CA LEU A 40 12.31 4.50 10.21
C LEU A 40 10.96 4.90 10.83
N ALA A 41 9.96 4.04 10.81
CA ALA A 41 8.67 4.26 11.47
C ALA A 41 8.85 4.46 12.99
N VAL A 42 9.71 3.66 13.63
CA VAL A 42 10.05 3.82 15.05
C VAL A 42 10.75 5.15 15.30
N LYS A 43 11.69 5.55 14.43
CA LYS A 43 12.36 6.86 14.52
C LYS A 43 11.36 8.01 14.37
N ILE A 44 10.42 7.92 13.43
CA ILE A 44 9.37 8.92 13.22
C ILE A 44 8.52 9.04 14.48
N ARG A 45 8.00 7.92 15.00
CA ARG A 45 7.20 7.93 16.23
C ARG A 45 7.95 8.55 17.41
N ASN A 46 9.21 8.19 17.60
CA ASN A 46 10.00 8.71 18.71
C ASN A 46 10.35 10.19 18.53
N GLY A 47 10.64 10.62 17.29
CA GLY A 47 10.95 12.01 16.97
C GLY A 47 9.75 12.93 17.12
N LEU A 48 8.56 12.49 16.72
CA LEU A 48 7.32 13.27 16.85
C LEU A 48 6.86 13.46 18.30
N ASN A 49 7.35 12.65 19.24
CA ASN A 49 7.08 12.83 20.67
C ASN A 49 7.97 13.93 21.32
N GLN A 50 8.90 14.54 20.57
CA GLN A 50 9.80 15.59 21.09
C GLN A 50 9.33 16.98 20.62
N ASP A 51 8.75 17.77 21.53
CA ASP A 51 7.97 18.98 21.19
C ASP A 51 8.77 20.17 20.61
N HIS A 52 10.05 20.34 20.96
CA HIS A 52 10.69 21.64 20.77
C HIS A 52 11.32 21.90 19.38
N LEU A 53 11.36 20.91 18.49
CA LEU A 53 11.99 21.04 17.16
C LEU A 53 11.26 20.23 16.07
N LEU A 54 9.92 20.19 16.12
CA LEU A 54 9.09 19.39 15.21
C LEU A 54 9.50 19.53 13.73
N ARG A 55 9.66 20.77 13.25
CA ARG A 55 10.04 21.06 11.86
C ARG A 55 11.41 20.47 11.50
N THR A 56 12.45 20.75 12.29
CA THR A 56 13.80 20.25 12.04
C THR A 56 13.86 18.72 12.10
N ILE A 57 13.11 18.12 13.02
CA ILE A 57 12.99 16.66 13.14
C ILE A 57 12.31 16.09 11.89
N VAL A 58 11.21 16.69 11.45
CA VAL A 58 10.47 16.26 10.26
C VAL A 58 11.34 16.38 9.01
N GLU A 59 12.04 17.50 8.81
CA GLU A 59 12.94 17.70 7.66
C GLU A 59 14.10 16.69 7.65
N LYS A 60 14.63 16.33 8.83
CA LYS A 60 15.68 15.31 8.96
C LYS A 60 15.15 13.92 8.61
N LEU A 61 13.96 13.56 9.10
CA LEU A 61 13.36 12.25 8.86
C LEU A 61 12.83 12.11 7.43
N ALA A 62 12.30 13.19 6.84
CA ALA A 62 11.92 13.26 5.43
C ALA A 62 13.11 12.96 4.53
N ARG A 63 14.27 13.60 4.80
CA ARG A 63 15.52 13.30 4.09
C ARG A 63 15.96 11.85 4.22
N GLN A 64 15.79 11.21 5.39
CA GLN A 64 16.08 9.78 5.54
C GLN A 64 15.12 8.89 4.74
N LEU A 65 13.84 9.27 4.65
CA LEU A 65 12.84 8.55 3.87
C LEU A 65 13.09 8.69 2.36
N GLU A 66 13.44 9.90 1.90
CA GLU A 66 13.87 10.15 0.52
C GLU A 66 15.16 9.39 0.19
N GLN A 67 16.16 9.42 1.08
CA GLN A 67 17.39 8.66 0.91
C GLN A 67 17.12 7.15 0.84
N TRP A 68 16.18 6.64 1.64
CA TRP A 68 15.75 5.24 1.55
C TRP A 68 15.18 4.93 0.17
N HIS A 69 14.31 5.79 -0.36
CA HIS A 69 13.71 5.60 -1.69
C HIS A 69 14.78 5.62 -2.80
N SER A 70 15.69 6.60 -2.75
CA SER A 70 16.79 6.72 -3.72
C SER A 70 17.83 5.60 -3.61
N SER A 71 17.81 4.80 -2.54
CA SER A 71 18.70 3.65 -2.35
C SER A 71 18.14 2.34 -2.91
N LEU A 72 16.92 2.36 -3.47
CA LEU A 72 16.30 1.18 -4.06
C LEU A 72 16.97 0.81 -5.40
N PRO A 73 17.17 -0.49 -5.69
CA PRO A 73 17.55 -0.96 -7.01
C PRO A 73 16.48 -0.60 -8.04
N GLY A 74 16.87 -0.50 -9.31
CA GLY A 74 15.97 -0.07 -10.38
C GLY A 74 14.68 -0.90 -10.51
N TYR A 75 14.71 -2.19 -10.21
CA TYR A 75 13.53 -3.07 -10.26
C TYR A 75 12.60 -2.94 -9.04
N LEU A 76 13.07 -2.37 -7.92
CA LEU A 76 12.23 -2.08 -6.74
C LEU A 76 11.77 -0.63 -6.69
N SER A 77 12.54 0.27 -7.32
CA SER A 77 12.25 1.69 -7.42
C SER A 77 10.97 1.96 -8.22
N TRP A 78 10.29 3.05 -7.91
CA TRP A 78 9.11 3.51 -8.64
C TRP A 78 9.14 5.03 -8.75
N ASP A 79 8.48 5.57 -9.77
CA ASP A 79 8.27 7.02 -9.86
C ASP A 79 7.03 7.38 -9.03
N ARG A 80 7.21 8.38 -8.16
CA ARG A 80 6.21 8.86 -7.19
C ARG A 80 5.25 9.89 -7.79
N ASP A 81 5.68 10.52 -8.88
CA ASP A 81 4.91 11.54 -9.59
C ASP A 81 4.09 10.94 -10.73
N LEU A 82 4.42 9.70 -11.13
CA LEU A 82 3.70 8.95 -12.14
C LEU A 82 2.90 7.80 -11.51
N ALA A 83 1.57 7.95 -11.46
CA ALA A 83 0.68 6.91 -10.94
C ALA A 83 0.93 5.53 -11.60
N SER A 84 1.19 5.47 -12.91
CA SER A 84 1.38 4.20 -13.64
C SER A 84 2.64 3.42 -13.26
N THR A 85 3.63 4.02 -12.61
CA THR A 85 4.81 3.28 -12.10
C THR A 85 4.60 2.75 -10.69
N VAL A 86 3.67 3.36 -9.96
CA VAL A 86 3.23 2.88 -8.65
C VAL A 86 2.36 1.63 -8.82
N TYR A 87 1.50 1.62 -9.85
CA TYR A 87 0.63 0.52 -10.23
C TYR A 87 1.10 -0.14 -11.52
N SER A 88 1.80 -1.27 -11.39
CA SER A 88 1.84 -2.24 -12.49
C SER A 88 0.46 -2.92 -12.58
N ALA A 89 -0.60 -2.16 -12.85
CA ALA A 89 -1.80 -2.74 -13.38
C ALA A 89 -1.39 -3.27 -14.76
N PRO A 90 -1.65 -4.56 -15.10
CA PRO A 90 -1.53 -4.98 -16.48
C PRO A 90 -2.35 -3.99 -17.31
N GLU A 91 -1.76 -3.39 -18.33
CA GLU A 91 -2.55 -2.68 -19.34
C GLU A 91 -3.68 -3.63 -19.73
N LEU A 92 -4.93 -3.24 -19.46
CA LEU A 92 -6.10 -3.89 -20.02
C LEU A 92 -6.07 -3.61 -21.52
N HIS A 93 -5.13 -4.22 -22.24
CA HIS A 93 -5.18 -4.31 -23.68
C HIS A 93 -6.48 -5.04 -24.02
N PRO A 94 -7.37 -4.43 -24.82
CA PRO A 94 -8.55 -5.10 -25.34
C PRO A 94 -8.12 -6.06 -26.46
N THR A 95 -7.22 -6.99 -26.17
CA THR A 95 -6.97 -8.15 -27.01
C THR A 95 -7.93 -9.24 -26.55
N SER A 96 -9.15 -9.15 -27.08
CA SER A 96 -9.93 -10.28 -27.60
C SER A 96 -9.72 -11.65 -26.92
N GLN A 97 -9.97 -11.74 -25.62
CA GLN A 97 -10.54 -12.91 -24.93
C GLN A 97 -10.72 -12.55 -23.47
N SER A 98 -11.95 -12.14 -23.15
CA SER A 98 -12.36 -11.77 -21.80
C SER A 98 -12.34 -13.00 -20.89
N PHE A 99 -11.25 -13.20 -20.17
CA PHE A 99 -11.10 -14.30 -19.20
C PHE A 99 -12.12 -14.20 -18.04
N TYR A 100 -12.67 -13.01 -17.80
CA TYR A 100 -13.49 -12.73 -16.61
C TYR A 100 -14.97 -12.43 -16.89
N VAL A 101 -15.36 -12.01 -18.10
CA VAL A 101 -16.79 -11.76 -18.39
C VAL A 101 -17.54 -13.05 -18.71
N GLN A 102 -16.87 -14.06 -19.29
CA GLN A 102 -17.52 -15.33 -19.63
C GLN A 102 -17.76 -16.24 -18.41
N ASN A 103 -16.98 -16.07 -17.34
CA ASN A 103 -16.93 -17.02 -16.23
C ASN A 103 -17.80 -16.68 -15.01
N MET A 104 -18.43 -15.50 -14.89
CA MET A 104 -19.31 -15.27 -13.72
C MET A 104 -20.70 -15.91 -13.82
N TYR A 105 -21.15 -16.31 -15.02
CA TYR A 105 -22.51 -16.82 -15.25
C TYR A 105 -22.57 -18.25 -15.80
N ALA A 106 -21.43 -18.92 -15.98
CA ALA A 106 -21.40 -20.33 -16.31
C ALA A 106 -21.62 -21.16 -15.04
N ALA A 107 -22.58 -22.10 -15.06
CA ALA A 107 -22.87 -22.99 -13.93
C ALA A 107 -21.65 -23.80 -13.46
N GLU A 108 -20.61 -23.88 -14.28
CA GLU A 108 -19.33 -24.56 -14.02
C GLU A 108 -18.28 -23.67 -13.32
N ALA A 109 -18.50 -22.37 -13.23
CA ALA A 109 -17.53 -21.44 -12.64
C ALA A 109 -17.47 -21.45 -11.11
N MET A 110 -18.44 -22.11 -10.47
CA MET A 110 -18.46 -22.32 -9.02
C MET A 110 -17.63 -23.54 -8.60
N ASP A 111 -17.19 -24.38 -9.53
CA ASP A 111 -16.40 -25.59 -9.21
C ASP A 111 -14.98 -25.22 -8.71
N GLY A 112 -14.47 -24.03 -9.06
CA GLY A 112 -13.22 -23.47 -8.54
C GLY A 112 -13.34 -22.67 -7.24
N LEU A 113 -14.56 -22.45 -6.74
CA LEU A 113 -14.86 -21.66 -5.54
C LEU A 113 -15.29 -22.53 -4.35
N HIS A 114 -15.05 -23.84 -4.39
CA HIS A 114 -15.17 -24.68 -3.21
C HIS A 114 -14.20 -24.18 -2.13
N PRO A 115 -14.62 -24.09 -0.85
CA PRO A 115 -13.74 -23.87 0.29
C PRO A 115 -12.94 -25.17 0.56
N GLY A 116 -12.23 -25.63 -0.45
CA GLY A 116 -11.21 -26.66 -0.33
C GLY A 116 -9.85 -26.00 -0.13
N PRO A 117 -8.92 -26.63 0.60
CA PRO A 117 -7.53 -26.17 0.61
C PRO A 117 -7.05 -26.15 -0.85
N ILE A 118 -6.48 -25.02 -1.29
CA ILE A 118 -5.88 -24.92 -2.63
C ILE A 118 -4.72 -25.92 -2.67
N THR A 119 -4.96 -27.11 -3.23
CA THR A 119 -3.97 -28.19 -3.28
C THR A 119 -2.76 -27.87 -4.15
N ASN A 120 -2.82 -26.77 -4.91
CA ASN A 120 -1.74 -26.27 -5.77
C ASN A 120 -0.98 -25.09 -5.14
N PHE A 121 -1.24 -24.74 -3.87
CA PHE A 121 -0.44 -23.76 -3.12
C PHE A 121 0.96 -24.30 -2.78
N ILE A 122 1.09 -25.62 -2.73
CA ILE A 122 2.35 -26.36 -2.78
C ILE A 122 2.31 -27.12 -4.12
N GLY A 123 3.28 -26.87 -5.00
CA GLY A 123 3.24 -27.24 -6.41
C GLY A 123 2.77 -28.67 -6.67
N SER A 124 1.80 -28.83 -7.58
CA SER A 124 1.18 -30.10 -7.91
C SER A 124 1.96 -30.96 -8.89
N ASP A 125 3.23 -30.65 -9.18
CA ASP A 125 4.00 -31.44 -10.14
C ASP A 125 5.49 -31.51 -9.77
N ILE A 126 5.83 -32.47 -8.90
CA ILE A 126 7.21 -32.79 -8.49
C ILE A 126 8.06 -33.24 -9.70
N ALA A 127 7.42 -33.70 -10.77
CA ALA A 127 8.10 -34.20 -11.96
C ALA A 127 8.48 -33.11 -12.98
N ASN A 128 7.89 -31.90 -12.89
CA ASN A 128 8.10 -30.85 -13.88
C ASN A 128 8.58 -29.54 -13.23
N PRO A 129 9.90 -29.34 -13.07
CA PRO A 129 10.48 -28.14 -12.47
C PRO A 129 10.18 -26.85 -13.27
N SER A 130 9.66 -26.96 -14.49
CA SER A 130 9.18 -25.82 -15.29
C SER A 130 7.72 -25.42 -15.05
N ALA A 131 6.92 -26.26 -14.39
CA ALA A 131 5.52 -25.95 -14.06
C ALA A 131 5.40 -24.93 -12.91
N ASN A 132 6.44 -24.78 -12.07
CA ASN A 132 6.53 -23.82 -10.98
C ASN A 132 7.04 -22.42 -11.39
N ILE A 133 7.23 -22.16 -12.69
CA ILE A 133 7.77 -20.88 -13.19
C ILE A 133 6.77 -19.72 -13.01
N SER A 134 5.49 -20.02 -12.77
CA SER A 134 4.45 -19.02 -12.60
C SER A 134 4.05 -18.87 -11.12
N TYR A 135 4.91 -18.23 -10.32
CA TYR A 135 4.45 -17.54 -9.11
C TYR A 135 4.53 -16.00 -9.30
N PRO A 136 3.85 -15.42 -10.32
CA PRO A 136 4.00 -14.00 -10.67
C PRO A 136 3.41 -13.03 -9.65
N ASN A 137 2.63 -13.48 -8.65
CA ASN A 137 1.77 -12.59 -7.85
C ASN A 137 2.25 -12.30 -6.41
N SER A 138 3.19 -13.04 -5.83
CA SER A 138 3.61 -12.79 -4.43
C SER A 138 4.64 -11.67 -4.30
N ASP A 139 5.49 -11.46 -5.31
CA ASP A 139 6.38 -10.30 -5.37
C ASP A 139 5.52 -9.02 -5.42
N ASP A 140 4.46 -9.00 -6.23
CA ASP A 140 3.54 -7.86 -6.34
C ASP A 140 2.87 -7.49 -5.01
N VAL A 141 2.41 -8.49 -4.24
CA VAL A 141 1.83 -8.24 -2.91
C VAL A 141 2.87 -7.65 -1.97
N LEU A 142 4.10 -8.16 -1.96
CA LEU A 142 5.15 -7.68 -1.08
C LEU A 142 5.69 -6.31 -1.49
N LEU A 143 5.79 -6.04 -2.79
CA LEU A 143 6.09 -4.72 -3.34
C LEU A 143 5.00 -3.73 -2.96
N ALA A 144 3.73 -4.09 -3.12
CA ALA A 144 2.61 -3.25 -2.75
C ALA A 144 2.60 -2.94 -1.25
N ILE A 145 2.90 -3.93 -0.39
CA ILE A 145 3.07 -3.71 1.06
C ILE A 145 4.23 -2.76 1.33
N MET A 146 5.39 -2.94 0.70
CA MET A 146 6.57 -2.11 0.90
C MET A 146 6.30 -0.65 0.50
N ARG A 147 5.76 -0.44 -0.70
CA ARG A 147 5.40 0.88 -1.22
C ARG A 147 4.31 1.53 -0.39
N SER A 148 3.28 0.79 0.03
CA SER A 148 2.24 1.32 0.92
C SER A 148 2.78 1.70 2.29
N ARG A 149 3.77 0.98 2.82
CA ARG A 149 4.45 1.39 4.06
C ARG A 149 5.21 2.69 3.89
N TYR A 150 5.85 2.90 2.73
CA TYR A 150 6.50 4.18 2.44
C TYR A 150 5.52 5.35 2.52
N TYR A 151 4.39 5.26 1.82
CA TYR A 151 3.35 6.30 1.85
C TYR A 151 2.73 6.46 3.25
N HIS A 152 2.53 5.35 3.97
CA HIS A 152 2.10 5.41 5.36
C HIS A 152 3.09 6.17 6.26
N LEU A 153 4.41 6.02 6.03
CA LEU A 153 5.42 6.76 6.78
C LEU A 153 5.40 8.26 6.45
N GLU A 154 5.23 8.63 5.18
CA GLU A 154 5.02 10.04 4.81
C GLU A 154 3.76 10.60 5.45
N TYR A 155 2.67 9.84 5.43
CA TYR A 155 1.42 10.19 6.11
C TYR A 155 1.67 10.47 7.59
N LEU A 156 2.36 9.58 8.31
CA LEU A 156 2.68 9.78 9.73
C LEU A 156 3.57 11.00 9.95
N LEU A 157 4.57 11.19 9.09
CA LEU A 157 5.58 12.24 9.22
C LEU A 157 4.96 13.64 9.09
N TYR A 158 4.03 13.83 8.15
CA TYR A 158 3.42 15.12 7.87
C TYR A 158 2.06 15.34 8.58
N ARG A 159 1.51 14.33 9.24
CA ARG A 159 0.26 14.41 10.01
C ARG A 159 0.18 15.60 11.00
N PRO A 160 1.24 15.96 11.73
CA PRO A 160 1.19 17.11 12.64
C PRO A 160 0.86 18.43 11.94
N PHE A 161 1.27 18.61 10.69
CA PHE A 161 0.98 19.83 9.91
C PHE A 161 -0.48 19.85 9.46
N ALA A 162 -1.02 18.71 9.03
CA ALA A 162 -2.45 18.60 8.74
C ALA A 162 -3.31 18.86 9.99
N TYR A 163 -2.86 18.39 11.17
CA TYR A 163 -3.51 18.72 12.44
C TYR A 163 -3.45 20.22 12.73
N LYS A 164 -2.28 20.86 12.53
CA LYS A 164 -2.11 22.31 12.70
C LYS A 164 -3.08 23.09 11.79
N VAL A 165 -3.15 22.74 10.51
CA VAL A 165 -4.06 23.38 9.54
C VAL A 165 -5.54 23.22 9.93
N LEU A 166 -5.92 22.09 10.54
CA LEU A 166 -7.29 21.86 10.99
C LEU A 166 -7.70 22.68 12.21
N HIS A 167 -6.75 23.10 13.06
CA HIS A 167 -7.04 23.70 14.37
C HIS A 167 -6.58 25.16 14.50
N GLU A 168 -5.61 25.60 13.69
CA GLU A 168 -5.14 26.98 13.72
C GLU A 168 -5.89 27.89 12.72
N HIS A 169 -5.90 29.18 13.03
CA HIS A 169 -6.41 30.19 12.11
C HIS A 169 -5.53 30.28 10.85
N PRO A 170 -6.14 30.44 9.65
CA PRO A 170 -5.39 30.50 8.39
C PRO A 170 -4.25 31.52 8.36
N ASP A 171 -4.42 32.66 9.03
CA ASP A 171 -3.42 33.74 9.08
C ASP A 171 -2.14 33.38 9.84
N ASN A 172 -2.17 32.32 10.66
CA ASN A 172 -1.02 31.83 11.42
C ASN A 172 -0.23 30.73 10.69
N LEU A 173 -0.71 30.30 9.51
CA LEU A 173 -0.09 29.24 8.73
C LEU A 173 1.08 29.79 7.92
N SER A 174 2.26 29.19 8.09
CA SER A 174 3.42 29.50 7.26
C SER A 174 3.38 28.74 5.93
N GLU A 175 4.10 29.22 4.93
CA GLU A 175 4.26 28.52 3.64
C GLU A 175 4.82 27.09 3.83
N ALA A 176 5.67 26.89 4.84
CA ALA A 176 6.18 25.58 5.19
C ALA A 176 5.08 24.63 5.71
N ASP A 177 4.10 25.16 6.45
CA ASP A 177 2.94 24.38 6.92
C ASP A 177 2.05 23.97 5.74
N LEU A 178 1.85 24.87 4.78
CA LEU A 178 1.10 24.57 3.54
C LEU A 178 1.82 23.48 2.74
N SER A 179 3.12 23.64 2.48
CA SER A 179 3.92 22.65 1.76
C SER A 179 3.92 21.28 2.44
N ALA A 180 4.10 21.23 3.76
CA ALA A 180 4.04 19.98 4.52
C ALA A 180 2.65 19.33 4.48
N THR A 181 1.58 20.13 4.53
CA THR A 181 0.20 19.65 4.43
C THR A 181 -0.10 19.14 3.02
N THR A 182 0.42 19.76 1.97
CA THR A 182 0.34 19.25 0.61
C THR A 182 1.00 17.87 0.49
N ARG A 183 2.19 17.69 1.07
CA ARG A 183 2.86 16.36 1.11
C ARG A 183 2.03 15.34 1.89
N PHE A 184 1.39 15.74 2.98
CA PHE A 184 0.45 14.89 3.72
C PHE A 184 -0.74 14.45 2.85
N LEU A 185 -1.36 15.37 2.10
CA LEU A 185 -2.47 15.08 1.21
C LEU A 185 -2.08 14.12 0.08
N HIS A 186 -0.90 14.28 -0.50
CA HIS A 186 -0.34 13.33 -1.48
C HIS A 186 -0.08 11.95 -0.85
N ALA A 187 0.35 11.90 0.40
CA ALA A 187 0.54 10.62 1.10
C ALA A 187 -0.78 9.93 1.49
N CYS A 188 -1.93 10.61 1.41
CA CYS A 188 -3.24 9.99 1.67
C CYS A 188 -3.81 9.24 0.46
N VAL A 189 -3.34 9.54 -0.75
CA VAL A 189 -3.89 8.94 -1.95
C VAL A 189 -3.14 7.68 -2.34
N LEU A 190 -3.87 6.76 -2.96
CA LEU A 190 -3.31 5.87 -3.97
C LEU A 190 -2.28 4.87 -3.39
N TRP A 191 -2.62 4.23 -2.27
CA TRP A 191 -1.74 3.21 -1.68
C TRP A 191 -1.82 1.91 -2.48
N PRO A 192 -0.68 1.35 -2.94
CA PRO A 192 -0.63 0.14 -3.76
C PRO A 192 -1.42 -1.04 -3.22
N ILE A 193 -1.52 -1.16 -1.89
CA ILE A 193 -2.23 -2.27 -1.25
C ILE A 193 -3.73 -2.29 -1.56
N MET A 194 -4.33 -1.12 -1.85
CA MET A 194 -5.74 -1.01 -2.21
C MET A 194 -6.00 -1.27 -3.70
N VAL A 195 -4.93 -1.33 -4.51
CA VAL A 195 -5.05 -1.40 -5.97
C VAL A 195 -5.02 -2.85 -6.44
N PRO A 196 -5.88 -3.25 -7.39
CA PRO A 196 -5.76 -4.55 -8.04
C PRO A 196 -4.40 -4.71 -8.75
N PRO A 197 -3.79 -5.92 -8.76
CA PRO A 197 -4.35 -7.18 -8.26
C PRO A 197 -4.14 -7.40 -6.75
N THR A 198 -3.34 -6.58 -6.06
CA THR A 198 -3.03 -6.77 -4.64
C THR A 198 -4.27 -6.81 -3.76
N SER A 199 -5.22 -5.90 -4.00
CA SER A 199 -6.47 -5.87 -3.25
C SER A 199 -7.40 -7.05 -3.52
N GLN A 200 -7.14 -7.89 -4.52
CA GLN A 200 -7.86 -9.15 -4.75
C GLN A 200 -7.28 -10.29 -3.91
N HIS A 201 -6.05 -10.15 -3.42
CA HIS A 201 -5.31 -11.16 -2.66
C HIS A 201 -5.18 -10.79 -1.17
N LYS A 202 -6.21 -10.16 -0.58
CA LYS A 202 -6.16 -9.64 0.81
C LYS A 202 -5.75 -10.68 1.86
N ARG A 203 -6.04 -11.96 1.66
CA ARG A 203 -5.63 -13.05 2.56
C ARG A 203 -4.11 -13.22 2.68
N MET A 204 -3.36 -12.79 1.67
CA MET A 204 -1.89 -12.82 1.67
C MET A 204 -1.27 -11.63 2.39
N ILE A 205 -2.09 -10.64 2.77
CA ILE A 205 -1.62 -9.39 3.35
C ILE A 205 -1.59 -9.52 4.86
N PRO A 206 -0.41 -9.39 5.50
CA PRO A 206 -0.30 -9.46 6.94
C PRO A 206 -0.96 -8.23 7.59
N CYS A 207 -1.52 -8.43 8.78
CA CYS A 207 -2.09 -7.37 9.61
C CYS A 207 -3.19 -6.54 8.92
N LEU A 208 -4.22 -7.19 8.37
CA LEU A 208 -5.35 -6.50 7.72
C LEU A 208 -6.01 -5.42 8.60
N TYR A 209 -6.05 -5.62 9.93
CA TYR A 209 -6.57 -4.63 10.87
C TYR A 209 -5.78 -3.30 10.80
N PHE A 210 -4.45 -3.37 10.66
CA PHE A 210 -3.56 -2.20 10.57
C PHE A 210 -3.88 -1.42 9.29
N TRP A 211 -3.96 -2.12 8.17
CA TRP A 211 -4.26 -1.48 6.89
C TRP A 211 -5.66 -0.88 6.87
N SER A 212 -6.67 -1.59 7.40
CA SER A 212 -8.04 -1.08 7.45
C SER A 212 -8.17 0.19 8.29
N GLN A 213 -7.49 0.28 9.44
CA GLN A 213 -7.45 1.50 10.26
C GLN A 213 -6.77 2.66 9.55
N HIS A 214 -5.67 2.40 8.83
CA HIS A 214 -4.95 3.44 8.12
C HIS A 214 -5.65 3.92 6.85
N ILE A 215 -6.30 3.01 6.13
CA ILE A 215 -7.18 3.34 5.00
C ILE A 215 -8.34 4.20 5.50
N LEU A 216 -9.01 3.82 6.60
CA LEU A 216 -10.03 4.66 7.21
C LEU A 216 -9.49 6.06 7.55
N GLY A 217 -8.29 6.15 8.13
CA GLY A 217 -7.65 7.43 8.45
C GLY A 217 -7.45 8.31 7.21
N ALA A 218 -6.94 7.73 6.12
CA ALA A 218 -6.79 8.44 4.85
C ALA A 218 -8.15 8.89 4.29
N LEU A 219 -9.17 8.03 4.32
CA LEU A 219 -10.53 8.36 3.86
C LEU A 219 -11.18 9.48 4.69
N ILE A 220 -10.94 9.52 6.00
CA ILE A 220 -11.41 10.63 6.84
C ILE A 220 -10.72 11.93 6.42
N MET A 221 -9.41 11.91 6.20
CA MET A 221 -8.68 13.11 5.78
C MET A 221 -9.06 13.59 4.38
N LEU A 222 -9.34 12.69 3.45
CA LEU A 222 -9.86 13.03 2.12
C LEU A 222 -11.27 13.63 2.19
N HIS A 223 -12.13 13.17 3.10
CA HIS A 223 -13.42 13.81 3.33
C HIS A 223 -13.25 15.19 3.98
N LEU A 224 -12.40 15.32 5.00
CA LEU A 224 -12.13 16.59 5.66
C LEU A 224 -11.52 17.62 4.71
N SER A 225 -10.73 17.21 3.72
CA SER A 225 -10.18 18.13 2.71
C SER A 225 -11.23 18.67 1.74
N LEU A 226 -12.45 18.10 1.71
CA LEU A 226 -13.58 18.67 0.97
C LEU A 226 -14.41 19.63 1.84
N VAL A 227 -14.50 19.37 3.15
CA VAL A 227 -15.38 20.09 4.07
C VAL A 227 -14.70 21.27 4.75
N ASN A 228 -13.44 21.13 5.15
CA ASN A 228 -12.69 22.20 5.81
C ASN A 228 -12.20 23.22 4.76
N PRO A 229 -12.55 24.52 4.87
CA PRO A 229 -12.19 25.52 3.86
C PRO A 229 -10.68 25.66 3.63
N THR A 230 -9.88 25.59 4.69
CA THR A 230 -8.42 25.73 4.59
C THR A 230 -7.78 24.54 3.88
N LEU A 231 -8.15 23.31 4.26
CA LEU A 231 -7.68 22.11 3.55
C LEU A 231 -8.18 22.04 2.12
N SER A 232 -9.42 22.47 1.87
CA SER A 232 -9.99 22.53 0.52
C SER A 232 -9.23 23.50 -0.36
N ASN A 233 -8.88 24.67 0.17
CA ASN A 233 -8.02 25.62 -0.54
C ASN A 233 -6.64 25.01 -0.84
N ILE A 234 -5.99 24.36 0.14
CA ILE A 234 -4.69 23.71 -0.08
C ILE A 234 -4.77 22.63 -1.17
N ARG A 235 -5.81 21.79 -1.11
CA ARG A 235 -6.10 20.75 -2.11
C ARG A 235 -6.24 21.33 -3.52
N GLN A 236 -6.94 22.46 -3.67
CA GLN A 236 -7.17 23.07 -4.98
C GLN A 236 -5.98 23.87 -5.53
N SER A 237 -5.20 24.51 -4.65
CA SER A 237 -4.15 25.46 -5.04
C SER A 237 -2.73 24.88 -5.05
N HIS A 238 -2.46 23.87 -4.23
CA HIS A 238 -1.10 23.35 -4.04
C HIS A 238 -0.90 21.89 -4.47
N CYS A 239 -1.96 21.07 -4.57
CA CYS A 239 -1.81 19.70 -5.03
C CYS A 239 -1.55 19.64 -6.54
N ARG A 240 -0.84 18.59 -6.96
CA ARG A 240 -0.47 18.37 -8.38
C ARG A 240 -1.68 18.16 -9.29
N GLN A 241 -1.47 18.38 -10.59
CA GLN A 241 -2.46 18.04 -11.60
C GLN A 241 -2.81 16.54 -11.55
N GLY A 242 -4.10 16.22 -11.58
CA GLY A 242 -4.60 14.84 -11.46
C GLY A 242 -4.93 14.39 -10.04
N TYR A 243 -4.53 15.15 -9.00
CA TYR A 243 -4.79 14.79 -7.60
C TYR A 243 -6.26 14.45 -7.30
N GLU A 244 -7.21 15.19 -7.88
CA GLU A 244 -8.64 14.93 -7.69
C GLU A 244 -9.04 13.53 -8.16
N GLN A 245 -8.56 13.10 -9.33
CA GLN A 245 -8.81 11.76 -9.85
C GLN A 245 -8.14 10.68 -8.98
N GLU A 246 -6.93 10.96 -8.49
CA GLU A 246 -6.22 10.07 -7.55
C GLU A 246 -7.00 9.92 -6.24
N ALA A 247 -7.56 11.02 -5.72
CA ALA A 247 -8.37 11.04 -4.51
C ALA A 247 -9.69 10.26 -4.70
N ASP A 248 -10.38 10.44 -5.83
CA ASP A 248 -11.62 9.72 -6.12
C ASP A 248 -11.39 8.21 -6.21
N LEU A 249 -10.34 7.77 -6.92
CA LEU A 249 -9.95 6.36 -6.98
C LEU A 249 -9.57 5.81 -5.60
N THR A 250 -8.88 6.61 -4.79
CA THR A 250 -8.53 6.21 -3.41
C THR A 250 -9.79 6.00 -2.56
N VAL A 251 -10.78 6.88 -2.69
CA VAL A 251 -12.06 6.74 -2.00
C VAL A 251 -12.78 5.48 -2.45
N GLU A 252 -12.89 5.25 -3.76
CA GLU A 252 -13.52 4.07 -4.33
C GLU A 252 -12.86 2.77 -3.83
N TRP A 253 -11.53 2.65 -3.98
CA TRP A 253 -10.79 1.45 -3.63
C TRP A 253 -10.69 1.25 -2.11
N GLY A 254 -10.59 2.31 -1.33
CA GLY A 254 -10.58 2.24 0.13
C GLY A 254 -11.92 1.79 0.72
N ILE A 255 -13.03 2.29 0.17
CA ILE A 255 -14.37 1.82 0.52
C ILE A 255 -14.54 0.36 0.14
N ALA A 256 -14.15 -0.03 -1.08
CA ALA A 256 -14.21 -1.42 -1.52
C ALA A 256 -13.37 -2.34 -0.61
N TRP A 257 -12.16 -1.92 -0.25
CA TRP A 257 -11.30 -2.67 0.66
C TRP A 257 -11.99 -2.97 2.00
N ILE A 258 -12.56 -1.95 2.64
CA ILE A 258 -13.20 -2.09 3.95
C ILE A 258 -14.51 -2.89 3.83
N ARG A 259 -15.29 -2.66 2.76
CA ARG A 259 -16.51 -3.41 2.46
C ARG A 259 -16.25 -4.91 2.34
N ASP A 260 -15.21 -5.29 1.60
CA ASP A 260 -14.89 -6.70 1.35
C ASP A 260 -14.44 -7.45 2.63
N LEU A 261 -13.98 -6.73 3.64
CA LEU A 261 -13.47 -7.30 4.89
C LEU A 261 -14.48 -7.23 6.05
N LYS A 262 -15.55 -6.43 5.94
CA LYS A 262 -16.43 -6.10 7.07
C LYS A 262 -17.09 -7.32 7.73
N ASP A 263 -17.35 -8.36 6.96
CA ASP A 263 -18.04 -9.57 7.44
C ASP A 263 -17.08 -10.60 8.06
N VAL A 264 -15.77 -10.44 7.86
CA VAL A 264 -14.73 -11.39 8.30
C VAL A 264 -13.74 -10.80 9.30
N ASP A 265 -13.61 -9.48 9.37
CA ASP A 265 -12.70 -8.76 10.26
C ASP A 265 -13.46 -7.70 11.08
N ARG A 266 -13.36 -7.80 12.42
CA ARG A 266 -14.05 -6.88 13.34
C ARG A 266 -13.57 -5.43 13.23
N THR A 267 -12.30 -5.22 12.87
CA THR A 267 -11.78 -3.86 12.69
C THR A 267 -12.38 -3.23 11.45
N ALA A 268 -12.45 -3.96 10.34
CA ALA A 268 -13.13 -3.55 9.12
C ALA A 268 -14.63 -3.33 9.35
N GLN A 269 -15.29 -4.18 10.14
CA GLN A 269 -16.69 -3.97 10.53
C GLN A 269 -16.88 -2.63 11.25
N TRP A 270 -16.01 -2.31 12.20
CA TRP A 270 -16.04 -1.02 12.89
C TRP A 270 -15.76 0.13 11.92
N CYS A 271 -14.74 0.03 11.07
CA CYS A 271 -14.43 1.03 10.05
C CYS A 271 -15.63 1.28 9.11
N TRP A 272 -16.35 0.22 8.73
CA TRP A 272 -17.54 0.31 7.89
C TRP A 272 -18.64 1.18 8.54
N THR A 273 -18.86 1.05 9.85
CA THR A 273 -19.88 1.87 10.53
C THR A 273 -19.58 3.36 10.45
N ILE A 274 -18.31 3.75 10.51
CA ILE A 274 -17.87 5.13 10.35
C ILE A 274 -18.04 5.58 8.89
N LEU A 275 -17.61 4.77 7.93
CA LEU A 275 -17.71 5.11 6.51
C LEU A 275 -19.15 5.29 6.03
N LYS A 276 -20.09 4.50 6.54
CA LYS A 276 -21.52 4.69 6.24
C LYS A 276 -22.00 6.10 6.56
N GLY A 277 -21.62 6.62 7.73
CA GLY A 277 -21.96 7.99 8.12
C GLY A 277 -21.23 9.04 7.29
N LEU A 278 -19.95 8.84 7.01
CA LEU A 278 -19.08 9.82 6.36
C LEU A 278 -19.37 9.98 4.86
N TYR A 279 -19.60 8.87 4.16
CA TYR A 279 -19.79 8.82 2.71
C TYR A 279 -21.23 8.51 2.29
N ARG A 280 -22.18 8.42 3.24
CA ARG A 280 -23.60 8.11 3.00
C ARG A 280 -23.77 6.80 2.21
N LEU A 281 -23.07 5.76 2.66
CA LEU A 281 -23.08 4.45 2.01
C LEU A 281 -24.27 3.62 2.49
N ASP A 282 -24.84 2.86 1.57
CA ASP A 282 -25.83 1.82 1.87
C ASP A 282 -25.16 0.57 2.50
N ASP A 283 -25.97 -0.33 3.06
CA ASP A 283 -25.48 -1.56 3.70
C ASP A 283 -24.85 -2.56 2.73
#